data_AF-E2B3L5-F1
#
_entry.id   AF-E2B3L5-F1
#
_cell.length_a   1.000
_cell.length_b   1.000
_cell.length_c   1.000
_cell.angle_alpha   90.00
_cell.angle_beta   90.00
_cell.angle_gamma   90.00
#
_symmetry.space_group_name_H-M   'P 1'
#
loop_
_entity.id
_entity.type
_entity.pdbx_description
1 polymer ?
#
loop_
_entity_poly.entity_id
_entity_poly.type
_entity_poly.pdbx_seq_one_letter_code
_entity_poly.pdbx_strand_id
1 'polypeptide(L)'
;MPPVTPTPWRGTKFADTMPPACPQRPPEPDTSLPRRRRAYLERLAPILANQSEDCLYLNLYVPKPPHGGTVPSESGTFVTEG
;
A
#
# COMPACT_ATOMS: atom_id res chain seq x y z
N MET A 1 16.39 -12.03 -10.74
CA MET A 1 16.93 -10.66 -10.82
C MET A 1 16.63 -9.98 -9.49
N PRO A 2 17.60 -9.34 -8.83
CA PRO A 2 17.31 -8.55 -7.64
C PRO A 2 16.47 -7.31 -8.02
N PRO A 3 15.64 -6.77 -7.11
CA PRO A 3 14.97 -5.51 -7.34
C PRO A 3 16.00 -4.40 -7.54
N VAL A 4 15.74 -3.53 -8.51
CA VAL A 4 16.57 -2.36 -8.82
C VAL A 4 15.95 -1.10 -8.23
N THR A 5 16.74 -0.03 -8.11
CA THR A 5 16.23 1.28 -7.69
C THR A 5 15.16 1.77 -8.69
N PRO A 6 14.01 2.28 -8.23
CA PRO A 6 12.96 2.77 -9.11
C PRO A 6 13.46 4.00 -9.89
N THR A 7 12.96 4.17 -11.11
CA THR A 7 13.28 5.34 -11.94
C THR A 7 12.72 6.62 -11.29
N PRO A 8 13.50 7.72 -11.22
CA PRO A 8 13.00 9.01 -10.77
C PRO A 8 11.81 9.48 -11.62
N TRP A 9 10.82 10.10 -11.01
CA TRP A 9 9.67 10.71 -11.70
C TRP A 9 9.73 12.23 -11.61
N ARG A 10 9.10 12.93 -12.56
CA ARG A 10 8.94 14.39 -12.51
C ARG A 10 7.58 14.73 -11.89
N GLY A 11 7.53 15.78 -11.08
CA GLY A 11 6.29 16.24 -10.43
C GLY A 11 5.80 15.33 -9.31
N THR A 12 4.52 15.46 -8.94
CA THR A 12 3.91 14.71 -7.84
C THR A 12 3.26 13.43 -8.34
N LYS A 13 3.62 12.29 -7.72
CA LYS A 13 2.95 11.00 -7.95
C LYS A 13 1.85 10.80 -6.91
N PHE A 14 0.62 10.56 -7.36
CA PHE A 14 -0.50 10.25 -6.47
C PHE A 14 -0.39 8.82 -5.94
N ALA A 15 -0.59 8.66 -4.63
CA ALA A 15 -0.54 7.40 -3.89
C ALA A 15 -1.79 7.24 -3.00
N ASP A 16 -2.96 7.43 -3.62
CA ASP A 16 -4.29 7.44 -2.99
C ASP A 16 -5.08 6.14 -3.20
N THR A 17 -4.56 5.24 -4.05
CA THR A 17 -5.16 3.95 -4.39
C THR A 17 -4.23 2.80 -4.04
N MET A 18 -4.82 1.62 -3.77
CA MET A 18 -4.04 0.42 -3.47
C MET A 18 -3.33 -0.06 -4.75
N PRO A 19 -2.00 -0.28 -4.72
CA PRO A 19 -1.28 -0.84 -5.85
C PRO A 19 -1.70 -2.29 -6.13
N PRO A 20 -1.43 -2.83 -7.34
CA PRO A 20 -1.68 -4.24 -7.64
C PRO A 20 -0.84 -5.14 -6.73
N ALA A 21 -1.42 -6.28 -6.36
CA ALA A 21 -0.70 -7.34 -5.66
C ALA A 21 0.25 -8.08 -6.62
N CYS A 22 1.29 -8.70 -6.07
CA CYS A 22 2.17 -9.55 -6.89
C CYS A 22 1.44 -10.82 -7.35
N PRO A 23 1.86 -11.43 -8.48
CA PRO A 23 1.24 -12.64 -9.00
C PRO A 23 1.39 -13.77 -8.00
N GLN A 24 0.26 -14.23 -7.48
CA GLN A 24 0.20 -15.28 -6.48
C GLN A 24 -1.15 -15.98 -6.58
N ARG A 25 -1.22 -17.24 -6.12
CA ARG A 25 -2.50 -17.93 -6.02
C ARG A 25 -3.24 -17.45 -4.76
N PRO A 26 -4.37 -16.73 -4.87
CA PRO A 26 -5.10 -16.29 -3.68
C PRO A 26 -5.64 -17.50 -2.91
N PRO A 27 -5.63 -17.48 -1.57
CA PRO A 27 -6.28 -18.50 -0.77
C PRO A 27 -7.80 -18.44 -0.95
N GLU A 28 -8.41 -19.56 -1.32
CA GLU A 28 -9.87 -19.66 -1.49
C GLU A 28 -10.56 -19.88 -0.13
N PRO A 29 -11.66 -19.15 0.16
CA PRO A 29 -12.43 -19.38 1.37
C PRO A 29 -13.20 -20.70 1.27
N ASP A 30 -12.74 -21.71 2.00
CA ASP A 30 -13.44 -22.99 2.13
C ASP A 30 -14.40 -23.01 3.34
N THR A 31 -15.49 -23.75 3.20
CA THR A 31 -16.47 -24.08 4.23
C THR A 31 -15.90 -24.89 5.39
N SER A 32 -14.83 -25.65 5.16
CA SER A 32 -14.11 -26.39 6.21
C SER A 32 -13.35 -25.49 7.19
N LEU A 33 -13.12 -24.21 6.84
CA LEU A 33 -12.37 -23.27 7.66
C LEU A 33 -13.22 -22.72 8.83
N PRO A 34 -12.59 -22.47 10.00
CA PRO A 34 -13.25 -21.77 11.10
C PRO A 34 -13.83 -20.42 10.64
N ARG A 35 -15.03 -20.04 11.13
CA ARG A 35 -15.78 -18.84 10.68
C ARG A 35 -14.91 -17.58 10.61
N ARG A 36 -14.07 -17.34 11.61
CA ARG A 36 -13.16 -16.17 11.66
C ARG A 36 -12.14 -16.16 10.53
N ARG A 37 -11.58 -17.33 10.21
CA ARG A 37 -10.58 -17.48 9.14
C ARG A 37 -11.24 -17.31 7.78
N ARG A 38 -12.41 -17.92 7.56
CA ARG A 38 -13.16 -17.77 6.31
C ARG A 38 -13.53 -16.30 6.04
N ALA A 39 -14.10 -15.62 7.04
CA ALA A 39 -14.45 -14.19 6.92
C ALA A 39 -13.22 -13.29 6.66
N TYR A 40 -12.04 -13.66 7.17
CA TYR A 40 -10.81 -12.94 6.87
C TYR A 40 -10.39 -13.12 5.40
N LEU A 41 -10.44 -14.35 4.87
CA LEU A 41 -10.11 -14.63 3.47
C LEU A 41 -11.10 -13.96 2.51
N GLU A 42 -12.40 -13.97 2.82
CA GLU A 42 -13.42 -13.26 2.06
C GLU A 42 -13.13 -11.74 1.97
N ARG A 43 -12.58 -11.14 3.02
CA ARG A 43 -12.16 -9.72 3.02
C ARG A 43 -10.89 -9.46 2.21
N LEU A 44 -9.97 -10.43 2.15
CA LEU A 44 -8.73 -10.31 1.37
C LEU A 44 -8.94 -10.53 -0.13
N ALA A 45 -9.90 -11.36 -0.51
CA ALA A 45 -10.18 -11.70 -1.90
C ALA A 45 -10.22 -10.50 -2.86
N PRO A 46 -10.95 -9.40 -2.59
CA PRO A 46 -10.97 -8.25 -3.49
C PRO A 46 -9.62 -7.50 -3.55
N ILE A 47 -8.85 -7.49 -2.47
CA ILE A 47 -7.55 -6.79 -2.40
C ILE A 47 -6.50 -7.52 -3.25
N LEU A 48 -6.62 -8.86 -3.37
CA LEU A 48 -5.71 -9.71 -4.14
C LEU A 48 -6.19 -9.96 -5.58
N ALA A 49 -7.31 -9.36 -6.00
CA ALA A 49 -7.89 -9.59 -7.33
C ALA A 49 -7.08 -8.92 -8.44
N ASN A 50 -6.55 -7.72 -8.18
CA ASN A 50 -5.74 -6.98 -9.14
C ASN A 50 -4.26 -7.37 -8.99
N GLN A 51 -3.73 -8.17 -9.92
CA GLN A 51 -2.36 -8.70 -9.86
C GLN A 51 -1.52 -8.25 -11.05
N SER A 52 -0.25 -7.95 -10.79
CA SER A 52 0.73 -7.51 -11.80
C SER A 52 2.14 -7.93 -11.39
N GLU A 53 3.02 -8.22 -12.35
CA GLU A 53 4.46 -8.39 -12.07
C GLU A 53 5.11 -7.07 -11.62
N ASP A 54 4.56 -5.93 -12.03
CA ASP A 54 4.90 -4.62 -11.47
C ASP A 54 4.05 -4.38 -10.20
N CYS A 55 4.51 -4.94 -9.07
CA CYS A 55 3.82 -4.91 -7.78
C CYS A 55 4.68 -4.36 -6.63
N LEU A 56 5.89 -3.85 -6.91
CA LEU A 56 6.82 -3.42 -5.87
C LEU A 56 6.47 -2.01 -5.36
N TYR A 57 5.41 -1.94 -4.57
CA TYR A 57 4.88 -0.71 -3.98
C TYR A 57 4.76 -0.84 -2.46
N LEU A 58 4.72 0.29 -1.77
CA LEU A 58 4.64 0.39 -0.32
C LEU A 58 3.50 1.31 0.08
N ASN A 59 2.83 0.99 1.20
CA ASN A 59 1.81 1.84 1.80
C ASN A 59 2.34 2.44 3.10
N LEU A 60 2.22 3.76 3.27
CA LEU A 60 2.69 4.48 4.45
C LEU A 60 1.50 5.06 5.22
N TYR A 61 1.35 4.68 6.49
CA TYR A 61 0.30 5.19 7.37
C TYR A 61 0.92 6.05 8.45
N VAL A 62 0.67 7.37 8.39
CA VAL A 62 1.22 8.34 9.34
C VAL A 62 0.10 8.84 10.25
N PRO A 63 0.22 8.70 11.59
CA PRO A 63 -0.78 9.19 12.52
C PRO A 63 -0.85 10.71 12.45
N LYS A 64 -2.07 11.25 12.44
CA LYS A 64 -2.29 12.69 12.55
C LYS A 64 -2.27 13.07 14.04
N PRO A 65 -1.62 14.18 14.41
CA PRO A 65 -1.71 14.69 15.77
C PRO A 65 -3.19 14.98 16.11
N PRO A 66 -3.58 14.82 17.39
CA PRO A 66 -4.91 15.19 17.84
C PRO A 66 -5.19 16.67 17.50
N HIS A 67 -6.45 16.97 17.20
CA HIS A 67 -6.88 18.33 16.86
C HIS A 67 -6.46 19.30 17.99
N GLY A 68 -5.54 20.21 17.71
CA GLY A 68 -4.96 21.12 18.70
C GLY A 68 -3.47 20.90 19.04
N GLY A 69 -2.86 19.81 18.55
CA GLY A 69 -1.40 19.67 18.55
C GLY A 69 -0.80 20.56 17.46
N THR A 70 -0.27 21.72 17.83
CA THR A 70 0.53 22.56 16.93
C THR A 70 1.75 21.78 16.45
N VAL A 71 1.71 21.29 15.21
CA VAL A 71 2.94 20.96 14.48
C VAL A 71 3.59 22.32 14.22
N PRO A 72 4.86 22.55 14.64
CA PRO A 72 5.56 23.75 14.22
C PRO A 72 5.46 23.82 12.71
N SER A 73 4.95 24.94 12.19
CA SER A 73 5.01 25.26 10.76
C SER A 73 6.46 25.58 10.41
N GLU A 74 7.37 24.63 10.60
CA GLU A 74 8.59 24.63 9.83
C GLU A 74 8.18 24.09 8.47
N SER A 75 7.96 25.05 7.56
CA SER A 75 8.34 24.94 6.15
C SER A 75 9.08 23.64 5.86
N GLY A 76 8.31 22.59 5.56
CA GLY A 76 8.83 21.38 4.96
C GLY A 76 9.26 21.77 3.56
N THR A 77 10.49 22.28 3.44
CA THR A 77 11.22 22.37 2.18
C THR A 77 11.06 21.03 1.51
N PHE A 78 10.26 20.99 0.43
CA PHE A 78 10.44 19.97 -0.58
C PHE A 78 11.89 20.09 -1.01
N VAL A 79 12.72 19.14 -0.58
CA VAL A 79 14.07 19.02 -1.13
C VAL A 79 13.88 18.54 -2.55
N THR A 80 13.67 19.48 -3.46
CA THR A 80 14.09 19.32 -4.85
C THR A 80 15.59 19.55 -4.85
N GLU A 81 16.39 18.48 -4.79
CA GLU A 81 17.68 18.38 -5.46
C GLU A 81 18.29 16.98 -5.33
N GLY A 82 18.86 16.51 -6.45
CA GLY A 82 19.51 15.21 -6.64
C GLY A 82 19.10 14.54 -7.95
#